data_AF-A0A352X448-F1
#
_entry.id   AF-A0A352X448-F1
#
_cell.length_a   1.000
_cell.length_b   1.000
_cell.length_c   1.000
_cell.angle_alpha   90.00
_cell.angle_beta   90.00
_cell.angle_gamma   90.00
#
_symmetry.space_group_name_H-M   'P 1'
#
loop_
_entity.id
_entity.type
_entity.pdbx_description
1 polymer ?
#
loop_
_entity_poly.entity_id
_entity_poly.type
_entity_poly.pdbx_seq_one_letter_code
_entity_poly.pdbx_strand_id
1 'polypeptide(L)'
;MPALLYPEIAKNRTNTRFWLKKPILQLGSVGTDVLELQKLLTRRGVYTGPIGGYFDMSVRDAAIAFQHRVFLKEDGIVGALTWEALDKGAPVNMPILRYGSKDGAVITLQWVLQRTGDYQVSIDGDFGDRTEAAVKSFQESHGLVVDGIVGEETWNALSLAHDRVHSRERLPLSG
;
A
#
# COMPACT_ATOMS: atom_id res chain seq x y z
N MET A 1 12.87 -37.99 -9.91
CA MET A 1 13.47 -37.44 -8.68
C MET A 1 14.97 -37.78 -8.73
N PRO A 2 15.86 -36.78 -8.67
CA PRO A 2 16.08 -36.07 -7.41
C PRO A 2 16.28 -34.54 -7.50
N ALA A 3 15.91 -33.91 -6.38
CA ALA A 3 16.36 -32.66 -5.77
C ALA A 3 16.37 -31.36 -6.61
N LEU A 4 15.26 -30.61 -6.48
CA LEU A 4 15.22 -29.17 -6.69
C LEU A 4 16.13 -28.48 -5.68
N LEU A 5 17.29 -28.00 -6.14
CA LEU A 5 18.14 -27.08 -5.41
C LEU A 5 17.56 -25.67 -5.60
N TYR A 6 16.70 -25.25 -4.68
CA TYR A 6 16.34 -23.83 -4.57
C TYR A 6 17.57 -23.08 -4.06
N PRO A 7 18.11 -22.08 -4.81
CA PRO A 7 19.11 -21.20 -4.24
C PRO A 7 18.47 -20.41 -3.10
N GLU A 8 19.15 -20.41 -1.96
CA GLU A 8 18.82 -19.69 -0.74
C GLU A 8 18.28 -18.29 -1.05
N ILE A 9 17.01 -18.05 -0.73
CA ILE A 9 16.47 -16.70 -0.64
C ILE A 9 17.21 -16.04 0.52
N ALA A 10 18.22 -15.25 0.15
CA ALA A 10 19.11 -14.58 1.05
C ALA A 10 18.32 -13.69 2.03
N LYS A 11 18.39 -14.07 3.31
CA LYS A 11 18.61 -13.17 4.46
C LYS A 11 17.82 -11.85 4.43
N ASN A 12 16.51 -11.89 4.63
CA ASN A 12 15.81 -10.78 5.29
C ASN A 12 15.50 -11.14 6.74
N ARG A 13 16.56 -11.38 7.52
CA ARG A 13 16.50 -11.54 8.99
C ARG A 13 17.06 -10.27 9.60
N THR A 14 16.17 -9.35 10.00
CA THR A 14 16.14 -8.58 11.27
C THR A 14 15.43 -7.23 11.09
N ASN A 15 14.11 -7.16 11.23
CA ASN A 15 13.49 -5.93 11.80
C ASN A 15 12.05 -6.07 12.35
N THR A 16 11.58 -7.28 12.67
CA THR A 16 10.15 -7.52 12.94
C THR A 16 9.62 -6.95 14.28
N ARG A 17 10.35 -6.06 14.97
CA ARG A 17 9.92 -5.42 16.23
C ARG A 17 10.29 -3.95 16.40
N PHE A 18 10.94 -3.32 15.43
CA PHE A 18 11.41 -1.94 15.58
C PHE A 18 10.26 -0.92 15.52
N TRP A 19 9.31 -1.11 14.60
CA TRP A 19 8.12 -0.24 14.44
C TRP A 19 7.15 -0.32 15.62
N LEU A 20 7.11 -1.46 16.34
CA LEU A 20 6.31 -1.63 17.55
C LEU A 20 6.78 -0.72 18.71
N LYS A 21 8.02 -0.21 18.63
CA LYS A 21 8.58 0.72 19.62
C LYS A 21 8.49 2.18 19.18
N LYS A 22 8.07 2.46 17.94
CA LYS A 22 7.93 3.83 17.45
C LYS A 22 6.72 4.52 18.08
N PRO A 23 6.82 5.82 18.39
CA PRO A 23 5.70 6.56 18.94
C PRO A 23 4.58 6.69 17.92
N ILE A 24 3.36 6.88 18.43
CA ILE A 24 2.25 7.36 17.61
C ILE A 24 2.52 8.85 17.33
N LEU A 25 2.67 9.20 16.06
CA LEU A 25 2.82 10.60 15.65
C LEU A 25 1.53 11.13 15.04
N GLN A 26 1.23 12.38 15.34
CA GLN A 26 0.05 13.11 14.87
C GLN A 26 0.34 14.61 14.86
N LEU A 27 -0.61 15.42 14.37
CA LEU A 27 -0.51 16.88 14.36
C LEU A 27 -0.04 17.44 15.70
N GLY A 28 1.00 18.28 15.68
CA GLY A 28 1.63 18.86 16.86
C GLY A 28 2.75 18.01 17.49
N SER A 29 2.97 16.77 17.02
CA SER A 29 4.13 15.97 17.44
C SER A 29 5.42 16.64 16.99
N VAL A 30 6.48 16.53 17.78
CA VAL A 30 7.79 17.10 17.48
C VAL A 30 8.92 16.12 17.81
N GLY A 31 10.10 16.35 17.20
CA GLY A 31 11.34 15.67 17.55
C GLY A 31 11.89 14.77 16.45
N THR A 32 12.83 13.90 16.84
CA THR A 32 13.62 13.09 15.91
C THR A 32 12.80 12.04 15.17
N ASP A 33 11.76 11.49 15.78
CA ASP A 33 10.86 10.54 15.09
C ASP A 33 10.04 11.25 14.00
N VAL A 34 9.65 12.51 14.21
CA VAL A 34 8.99 13.30 13.17
C VAL A 34 9.96 13.61 12.03
N LEU A 35 11.23 13.89 12.34
CA LEU A 35 12.27 14.09 11.32
C LEU A 35 12.47 12.82 10.47
N GLU A 36 12.46 11.66 11.12
CA GLU A 36 12.54 10.37 10.44
C GLU A 36 11.31 10.11 9.57
N LEU A 37 10.11 10.37 10.10
CA LEU A 37 8.86 10.31 9.33
C LEU A 37 8.92 11.18 8.08
N GLN A 38 9.29 12.45 8.21
CA GLN A 38 9.39 13.38 7.09
C GLN A 38 10.36 12.86 6.02
N LYS A 39 11.53 12.34 6.43
CA LYS A 39 12.50 11.71 5.52
C LYS A 39 11.94 10.47 4.81
N LEU A 40 11.17 9.64 5.51
CA LEU A 40 10.52 8.48 4.90
C LEU A 40 9.44 8.93 3.90
N LEU A 41 8.57 9.86 4.29
CA LEU A 41 7.53 10.40 3.41
C LEU A 41 8.12 11.04 2.15
N THR A 42 9.25 11.76 2.27
CA THR A 42 10.00 12.28 1.11
C THR A 42 10.56 11.16 0.24
N ARG A 43 11.17 10.12 0.84
CA ARG A 43 11.64 8.95 0.08
C ARG A 43 10.52 8.20 -0.62
N ARG A 44 9.30 8.25 -0.09
CA ARG A 44 8.09 7.71 -0.72
C ARG A 44 7.47 8.68 -1.74
N GLY A 45 8.00 9.88 -1.92
CA GLY A 45 7.52 10.85 -2.90
C GLY A 45 6.16 11.48 -2.56
N VAL A 46 5.69 11.34 -1.32
CA VAL A 46 4.41 11.94 -0.86
C VAL A 46 4.61 13.25 -0.10
N TYR A 47 5.85 13.62 0.20
CA TYR A 47 6.19 14.81 0.96
C TYR A 47 7.37 15.56 0.37
N THR A 48 7.15 16.83 0.03
CA THR A 48 8.15 17.76 -0.52
C THR A 48 8.41 18.96 0.40
N GLY A 49 7.82 18.96 1.60
CA GLY A 49 7.93 20.04 2.57
C GLY A 49 9.23 20.02 3.40
N PRO A 50 9.35 20.96 4.35
CA PRO A 50 10.54 21.13 5.16
C PRO A 50 10.76 19.97 6.16
N ILE A 51 11.99 19.49 6.24
CA ILE A 51 12.40 18.47 7.20
C ILE A 51 12.90 19.16 8.48
N GLY A 52 11.97 19.46 9.39
CA GLY A 52 12.23 20.23 10.61
C GLY A 52 11.90 19.51 11.92
N GLY A 53 11.36 18.29 11.85
CA GLY A 53 10.94 17.55 13.05
C GLY A 53 9.66 18.12 13.69
N TYR A 54 8.81 18.79 12.93
CA TYR A 54 7.49 19.27 13.34
C TYR A 54 6.41 18.59 12.49
N PHE A 55 5.43 17.99 13.15
CA PHE A 55 4.32 17.32 12.48
C PHE A 55 3.21 18.35 12.30
N ASP A 56 3.26 19.07 11.18
CA ASP A 56 2.26 20.06 10.77
C ASP A 56 1.18 19.47 9.86
N MET A 57 0.32 20.33 9.30
CA MET A 57 -0.72 19.92 8.36
C MET A 57 -0.14 19.30 7.07
N SER A 58 1.00 19.78 6.59
CA SER A 58 1.64 19.24 5.38
C SER A 58 2.15 17.81 5.60
N VAL A 59 2.68 17.52 6.80
CA VAL A 59 3.09 16.16 7.19
C VAL A 59 1.87 15.27 7.38
N ARG A 60 0.77 15.79 7.96
CA ARG A 60 -0.49 15.06 8.09
C ARG A 60 -1.06 14.67 6.73
N ASP A 61 -1.12 15.60 5.79
CA ASP A 61 -1.67 15.37 4.46
C ASP A 61 -0.79 14.38 3.68
N ALA A 62 0.52 14.44 3.85
CA ALA A 62 1.44 13.43 3.29
C ALA A 62 1.25 12.04 3.92
N ALA A 63 1.01 11.97 5.23
CA ALA A 63 0.70 10.71 5.90
C ALA A 63 -0.62 10.12 5.38
N ILE A 64 -1.66 10.94 5.19
CA ILE A 64 -2.95 10.52 4.59
C ILE A 64 -2.74 10.03 3.16
N ALA A 65 -2.00 10.78 2.34
CA ALA A 65 -1.72 10.39 0.96
C ALA A 65 -0.98 9.04 0.90
N PHE A 66 -0.05 8.80 1.84
CA PHE A 66 0.62 7.52 1.97
C PHE A 66 -0.33 6.40 2.43
N GLN A 67 -1.13 6.65 3.48
CA GLN A 67 -2.11 5.69 3.99
C GLN A 67 -3.09 5.24 2.90
N HIS A 68 -3.63 6.18 2.11
CA HIS A 68 -4.47 5.92 0.94
C HIS A 68 -3.75 5.02 -0.09
N ARG A 69 -2.48 5.31 -0.40
CA ARG A 69 -1.67 4.52 -1.34
C ARG A 69 -1.53 3.06 -0.89
N VAL A 70 -1.35 2.82 0.41
CA VAL A 70 -1.11 1.49 0.97
C VAL A 70 -2.35 0.84 1.60
N PHE A 71 -3.54 1.39 1.32
CA PHE A 71 -4.84 0.88 1.78
C PHE A 71 -5.00 0.83 3.31
N LEU A 72 -4.27 1.70 4.03
CA LEU A 72 -4.46 1.90 5.45
C LEU A 72 -5.53 2.94 5.71
N LYS A 73 -6.01 2.99 6.95
CA LYS A 73 -6.94 4.02 7.40
C LYS A 73 -6.33 5.42 7.23
N GLU A 74 -7.07 6.30 6.57
CA GLU A 74 -6.68 7.66 6.19
C GLU A 74 -6.94 8.70 7.31
N ASP A 75 -6.48 8.44 8.53
CA ASP A 75 -6.67 9.37 9.65
C ASP A 75 -5.52 10.39 9.82
N GLY A 76 -4.41 10.18 9.10
CA GLY A 76 -3.20 10.99 9.20
C GLY A 76 -2.39 10.74 10.46
N ILE A 77 -2.71 9.70 11.22
CA ILE A 77 -1.99 9.28 12.42
C ILE A 77 -0.95 8.22 12.02
N VAL A 78 0.31 8.45 12.37
CA VAL A 78 1.40 7.51 12.09
C VAL A 78 1.59 6.60 13.29
N GLY A 79 0.85 5.49 13.29
CA GLY A 79 0.99 4.39 14.26
C GLY A 79 1.86 3.25 13.72
N ALA A 80 1.89 2.12 14.44
CA ALA A 80 2.77 0.99 14.13
C ALA A 80 2.61 0.44 12.69
N LEU A 81 1.37 0.30 12.20
CA LEU A 81 1.10 -0.16 10.82
C LEU A 81 1.57 0.87 9.78
N THR A 82 1.40 2.17 10.04
CA THR A 82 1.87 3.22 9.12
C THR A 82 3.40 3.26 9.09
N TRP A 83 4.06 3.08 10.24
CA TRP A 83 5.52 2.96 10.30
C TRP A 83 6.04 1.75 9.52
N GLU A 84 5.42 0.58 9.71
CA GLU A 84 5.78 -0.64 9.00
C GLU A 84 5.59 -0.48 7.49
N ALA A 85 4.45 0.07 7.07
CA ALA A 85 4.20 0.35 5.66
C ALA A 85 5.18 1.37 5.09
N LEU A 86 5.56 2.42 5.85
CA LEU A 86 6.54 3.41 5.41
C LEU A 86 7.94 2.82 5.23
N ASP A 87 8.34 1.87 6.08
CA ASP A 87 9.61 1.16 5.94
C ASP A 87 9.60 0.20 4.76
N LYS A 88 8.55 -0.60 4.62
CA LYS A 88 8.39 -1.56 3.52
C LYS A 88 8.16 -0.86 2.18
N GLY A 89 7.41 0.24 2.18
CA GLY A 89 6.92 0.92 0.99
C GLY A 89 5.75 0.25 0.30
N ALA A 90 5.01 -0.60 1.01
CA ALA A 90 3.93 -1.42 0.46
C ALA A 90 2.82 -1.60 1.52
N PRO A 91 1.62 -2.06 1.11
CA PRO A 91 0.58 -2.48 2.04
C PRO A 91 1.08 -3.53 3.03
N VAL A 92 0.55 -3.46 4.25
CA VAL A 92 0.84 -4.37 5.36
C VAL A 92 -0.46 -4.85 5.98
N ASN A 93 -0.42 -6.04 6.59
CA ASN A 93 -1.59 -6.66 7.22
C ASN A 93 -2.81 -6.81 6.28
N MET A 94 -2.56 -7.08 5.00
CA MET A 94 -3.63 -7.31 4.02
C MET A 94 -4.09 -8.77 4.06
N PRO A 95 -5.41 -9.04 4.01
CA PRO A 95 -5.93 -10.40 4.02
C PRO A 95 -5.66 -11.11 2.68
N ILE A 96 -5.63 -12.44 2.72
CA ILE A 96 -5.68 -13.25 1.50
C ILE A 96 -7.12 -13.29 1.01
N LEU A 97 -7.38 -12.72 -0.16
CA LEU A 97 -8.70 -12.78 -0.79
C LEU A 97 -8.72 -13.79 -1.93
N ARG A 98 -9.85 -14.45 -2.08
CA ARG A 98 -10.13 -15.43 -3.14
C ARG A 98 -11.63 -15.55 -3.36
N TYR A 99 -12.05 -16.30 -4.37
CA TYR A 99 -13.46 -16.62 -4.61
C TYR A 99 -14.22 -16.98 -3.32
N GLY A 100 -15.37 -16.35 -3.12
CA GLY A 100 -16.21 -16.50 -1.94
C GLY A 100 -15.82 -15.65 -0.73
N SER A 101 -14.71 -14.91 -0.77
CA SER A 101 -14.38 -13.92 0.26
C SER A 101 -15.41 -12.79 0.27
N LYS A 102 -15.77 -12.29 1.46
CA LYS A 102 -16.77 -11.23 1.64
C LYS A 102 -16.40 -10.33 2.81
N ASP A 103 -15.92 -9.13 2.54
CA ASP A 103 -15.59 -8.13 3.55
C ASP A 103 -15.26 -6.76 2.91
N GLY A 104 -14.86 -5.80 3.76
CA GLY A 104 -14.40 -4.49 3.30
C GLY A 104 -13.10 -4.53 2.48
N ALA A 105 -12.25 -5.55 2.64
CA ALA A 105 -11.04 -5.66 1.83
C ALA A 105 -11.37 -6.07 0.38
N VAL A 106 -12.43 -6.85 0.16
CA VAL A 106 -12.97 -7.10 -1.18
C VAL A 106 -13.48 -5.81 -1.82
N ILE A 107 -14.16 -4.94 -1.06
CA ILE A 107 -14.58 -3.60 -1.53
C ILE A 107 -13.35 -2.80 -1.99
N THR A 108 -12.29 -2.76 -1.17
CA THR A 108 -11.03 -2.09 -1.53
C THR A 108 -10.43 -2.68 -2.80
N LEU A 109 -10.34 -4.01 -2.90
CA LEU A 109 -9.83 -4.70 -4.09
C LEU A 109 -10.62 -4.30 -5.35
N GLN A 110 -11.94 -4.39 -5.31
CA GLN A 110 -12.82 -4.07 -6.45
C GLN A 110 -12.65 -2.61 -6.90
N TRP A 111 -12.57 -1.69 -5.94
CA TRP A 111 -12.35 -0.27 -6.21
C TRP A 111 -10.99 -0.01 -6.85
N VAL A 112 -9.92 -0.65 -6.35
CA VAL A 112 -8.57 -0.48 -6.93
C VAL A 112 -8.49 -1.08 -8.33
N LEU A 113 -9.07 -2.26 -8.55
CA LEU A 113 -9.14 -2.87 -9.87
C LEU A 113 -9.83 -1.93 -10.86
N GLN A 114 -10.98 -1.37 -10.51
CA GLN A 114 -11.71 -0.43 -11.37
C GLN A 114 -10.89 0.83 -11.74
N ARG A 115 -10.00 1.28 -10.86
CA ARG A 115 -9.14 2.46 -11.12
C ARG A 115 -7.86 2.14 -11.88
N THR A 116 -7.30 0.95 -11.68
CA THR A 116 -5.98 0.59 -12.21
C THR A 116 -6.01 -0.06 -13.59
N GLY A 117 -7.20 -0.44 -14.06
CA GLY A 117 -7.44 -0.87 -15.43
C GLY A 117 -8.92 -0.72 -15.79
N ASP A 118 -9.27 -1.11 -17.01
CA ASP A 118 -10.65 -1.03 -17.52
C ASP A 118 -11.54 -2.19 -17.03
N TYR A 119 -11.38 -2.60 -15.77
CA TYR A 119 -12.14 -3.71 -15.21
C TYR A 119 -13.54 -3.24 -14.79
N GLN A 120 -14.56 -3.84 -15.41
CA GLN A 120 -15.97 -3.58 -15.07
C GLN A 120 -16.44 -4.51 -13.94
N VAL A 121 -15.96 -4.26 -12.72
CA VAL A 121 -16.36 -5.00 -11.52
C VAL A 121 -17.36 -4.18 -10.72
N SER A 122 -18.44 -4.82 -10.27
CA SER A 122 -19.37 -4.22 -9.31
C SER A 122 -18.68 -4.14 -7.94
N ILE A 123 -18.75 -2.98 -7.28
CA ILE A 123 -18.27 -2.84 -5.91
C ILE A 123 -19.40 -3.25 -4.97
N ASP A 124 -19.39 -4.51 -4.56
CA ASP A 124 -20.41 -5.13 -3.71
C ASP A 124 -19.81 -5.81 -2.46
N GLY A 125 -18.48 -5.88 -2.38
CA GLY A 125 -17.79 -6.58 -1.30
C GLY A 125 -17.83 -8.10 -1.41
N ASP A 126 -18.31 -8.63 -2.55
CA ASP A 126 -18.38 -10.06 -2.83
C ASP A 126 -17.33 -10.47 -3.87
N PHE A 127 -16.44 -11.37 -3.48
CA PHE A 127 -15.44 -11.92 -4.41
C PHE A 127 -16.08 -13.05 -5.23
N GLY A 128 -16.88 -12.69 -6.23
CA GLY A 128 -17.49 -13.62 -7.19
C GLY A 128 -16.72 -13.76 -8.51
N ASP A 129 -17.33 -14.38 -9.51
CA ASP A 129 -16.70 -14.72 -10.80
C ASP A 129 -16.10 -13.49 -11.51
N ARG A 130 -16.81 -12.35 -11.47
CA ARG A 130 -16.34 -11.09 -12.08
C ARG A 130 -15.10 -10.53 -11.39
N THR A 131 -15.06 -10.60 -10.06
CA THR A 131 -13.90 -10.17 -9.26
C THR A 131 -12.71 -11.10 -9.52
N GLU A 132 -12.93 -12.42 -9.57
CA GLU A 132 -11.86 -13.39 -9.85
C GLU A 132 -11.26 -13.22 -11.25
N ALA A 133 -12.12 -13.04 -12.28
CA ALA A 133 -11.67 -12.79 -13.63
C ALA A 133 -10.81 -11.51 -13.72
N ALA A 134 -11.25 -10.42 -13.06
CA ALA A 134 -10.49 -9.18 -13.00
C ALA A 134 -9.14 -9.34 -12.29
N VAL A 135 -9.10 -10.10 -11.18
CA VAL A 135 -7.84 -10.40 -10.48
C VAL A 135 -6.89 -11.18 -11.38
N LYS A 136 -7.37 -12.22 -12.08
CA LYS A 136 -6.53 -12.99 -13.00
C LYS A 136 -5.98 -12.14 -14.13
N SER A 137 -6.81 -11.29 -14.75
CA SER A 137 -6.34 -10.35 -15.77
C SER A 137 -5.35 -9.30 -15.22
N PHE A 138 -5.54 -8.85 -13.98
CA PHE A 138 -4.59 -7.97 -13.31
C PHE A 138 -3.25 -8.66 -13.07
N GLN A 139 -3.28 -9.88 -12.53
CA GLN A 139 -2.10 -10.71 -12.30
C GLN A 139 -1.33 -10.94 -13.61
N GLU A 140 -2.02 -11.31 -14.68
CA GLU A 140 -1.43 -11.53 -16.00
C GLU A 140 -0.74 -10.26 -16.54
N SER A 141 -1.44 -9.13 -16.53
CA SER A 141 -0.90 -7.85 -17.03
C SER A 141 0.28 -7.31 -16.21
N HIS A 142 0.42 -7.74 -14.95
CA HIS A 142 1.50 -7.33 -14.05
C HIS A 142 2.57 -8.41 -13.87
N GLY A 143 2.52 -9.51 -14.63
CA GLY A 143 3.53 -10.57 -14.60
C GLY A 143 3.55 -11.38 -13.29
N LEU A 144 2.42 -11.46 -12.59
CA LEU A 144 2.24 -12.24 -11.38
C LEU A 144 1.77 -13.67 -11.72
N VAL A 145 1.79 -14.54 -10.71
CA VAL A 145 1.15 -15.86 -10.82
C VAL A 145 -0.36 -15.64 -10.97
N VAL A 146 -0.94 -16.22 -12.04
CA VAL A 146 -2.36 -16.07 -12.39
C VAL A 146 -3.19 -17.16 -11.69
N ASP A 147 -3.33 -17.05 -10.38
CA ASP A 147 -4.06 -18.00 -9.54
C ASP A 147 -5.44 -17.49 -9.10
N GLY A 148 -5.77 -16.22 -9.36
CA GLY A 148 -7.01 -15.58 -8.90
C GLY A 148 -7.05 -15.31 -7.39
N ILE A 149 -5.93 -15.46 -6.69
CA ILE A 149 -5.79 -15.23 -5.26
C ILE A 149 -5.04 -13.91 -5.03
N VAL A 150 -5.62 -13.02 -4.23
CA VAL A 150 -5.00 -11.76 -3.86
C VAL A 150 -4.20 -11.96 -2.58
N GLY A 151 -2.92 -12.27 -2.75
CA GLY A 151 -1.93 -12.34 -1.67
C GLY A 151 -1.05 -11.09 -1.58
N GLU A 152 0.02 -11.17 -0.78
CA GLU A 152 0.95 -10.05 -0.53
C GLU A 152 1.49 -9.42 -1.82
N GLU A 153 1.95 -10.25 -2.78
CA GLU A 153 2.47 -9.78 -4.07
C GLU A 153 1.41 -9.04 -4.89
N THR A 154 0.18 -9.54 -4.92
CA THR A 154 -0.93 -8.90 -5.64
C THR A 154 -1.32 -7.58 -4.99
N TRP A 155 -1.38 -7.51 -3.65
CA TRP A 155 -1.64 -6.26 -2.93
C TRP A 155 -0.56 -5.21 -3.18
N ASN A 156 0.71 -5.61 -3.19
CA ASN A 156 1.82 -4.73 -3.52
C ASN A 156 1.69 -4.17 -4.94
N ALA A 157 1.44 -5.06 -5.92
CA ALA A 157 1.25 -4.65 -7.30
C ALA A 157 0.05 -3.69 -7.47
N LEU A 158 -1.08 -3.97 -6.80
CA LEU A 158 -2.26 -3.10 -6.78
C LEU A 158 -1.94 -1.71 -6.22
N SER A 159 -1.18 -1.63 -5.12
CA SER A 159 -0.75 -0.36 -4.53
C SER A 159 0.12 0.46 -5.48
N LEU A 160 1.08 -0.18 -6.16
CA LEU A 160 1.93 0.48 -7.15
C LEU A 160 1.14 0.93 -8.39
N ALA A 161 0.21 0.11 -8.88
CA ALA A 161 -0.66 0.46 -9.99
C ALA A 161 -1.57 1.65 -9.64
N HIS A 162 -2.17 1.62 -8.46
CA HIS A 162 -3.03 2.69 -7.94
C HIS A 162 -2.29 4.02 -7.81
N ASP A 163 -1.07 3.99 -7.27
CA ASP A 163 -0.25 5.18 -7.13
C ASP A 163 0.10 5.82 -8.49
N ARG A 164 0.39 5.00 -9.50
CA ARG A 164 0.69 5.47 -10.85
C ARG A 164 -0.49 6.17 -11.50
N VAL A 165 -1.71 5.64 -11.33
CA VAL A 165 -2.94 6.26 -11.82
C VAL A 165 -3.19 7.58 -11.11
N HIS A 166 -3.14 7.57 -9.78
CA HIS A 166 -3.39 8.76 -8.98
C HIS A 166 -2.37 9.89 -9.23
N SER A 167 -1.09 9.53 -9.46
CA SER A 167 -0.04 10.51 -9.79
C SER A 167 -0.26 11.17 -11.17
N ARG A 168 -0.87 10.47 -12.13
CA ARG A 168 -1.22 11.04 -13.44
C ARG A 168 -2.38 12.04 -13.35
N GLU A 169 -3.35 11.76 -12.48
CA GLU A 169 -4.50 12.63 -12.25
C GLU A 169 -4.13 13.92 -11.49
N ARG A 170 -3.03 13.92 -10.72
CA ARG A 170 -2.53 15.08 -9.96
C ARG A 170 -1.77 16.13 -10.79
N LEU A 171 -1.67 16.02 -12.12
CA LEU A 171 -1.10 17.08 -12.97
C LEU A 171 -2.18 18.12 -13.36
N PRO A 172 -2.24 19.31 -12.73
CA PRO A 172 -2.92 20.43 -13.35
C PRO A 172 -2.10 20.93 -14.55
N LEU A 173 -2.77 21.09 -15.68
CA LEU A 173 -2.32 21.94 -16.78
C LEU A 173 -1.80 23.25 -16.20
N SER A 174 -0.51 23.53 -16.38
CA SER A 174 0.01 24.90 -16.34
C SER A 174 0.55 25.18 -17.73
N GLY A 175 -0.18 26.03 -18.45
CA GLY A 175 0.31 26.69 -19.66
C GLY A 175 1.26 27.83 -19.35
#